data_AF-A0A4P7UCK4-F1
#
_entry.id   AF-A0A4P7UCK4-F1
#
_cell.length_a   1.000
_cell.length_b   1.000
_cell.length_c   1.000
_cell.angle_alpha   90.00
_cell.angle_beta   90.00
_cell.angle_gamma   90.00
#
_symmetry.space_group_name_H-M   'P 1'
#
loop_
_entity.id
_entity.type
_entity.pdbx_description
1 polymer ?
#
loop_
_entity_poly.entity_id
_entity_poly.type
_entity_poly.pdbx_seq_one_letter_code
_entity_poly.pdbx_strand_id
1 'polypeptide(L)'
;MTVVQVTRDSASLDDQVRAPHVVAARLPQAAELDHVGAWISASGYLAGVPAGTPWLLRISTRVGPAAARLVPQADGRVTVTWLTDPHFPLDGVGCLHLERERSGADVLGD
;
A
#
# COMPACT_ATOMS: atom_id res chain seq x y z
N MET A 1 -7.92 -18.45 3.10
CA MET A 1 -6.93 -17.44 2.65
C MET A 1 -7.38 -16.88 1.33
N THR A 2 -7.12 -15.60 1.09
CA THR A 2 -7.47 -14.89 -0.14
C THR A 2 -6.18 -14.40 -0.81
N VAL A 3 -6.12 -14.49 -2.14
CA VAL A 3 -5.00 -13.93 -2.92
C VAL A 3 -5.42 -12.57 -3.45
N VAL A 4 -4.63 -11.54 -3.13
CA VAL A 4 -4.88 -10.16 -3.53
C VAL A 4 -3.70 -9.66 -4.34
N GLN A 5 -3.97 -9.05 -5.50
CA GLN A 5 -2.93 -8.43 -6.29
C GLN A 5 -2.51 -7.09 -5.65
N VAL A 6 -1.24 -6.96 -5.29
CA VAL A 6 -0.67 -5.70 -4.78
C VAL A 6 0.19 -5.08 -5.85
N THR A 7 -0.04 -3.80 -6.10
CA THR A 7 0.71 -3.00 -7.06
C THR A 7 1.30 -1.78 -6.34
N ARG A 8 2.47 -1.28 -6.73
CA ARG A 8 3.02 -0.01 -6.21
C ARG A 8 3.63 0.83 -7.32
N ASP A 9 3.51 2.15 -7.18
CA ASP A 9 4.27 3.11 -7.97
C ASP A 9 5.77 3.05 -7.62
N SER A 10 6.62 3.48 -8.56
CA SER A 10 8.06 3.60 -8.32
C SER A 10 8.36 4.72 -7.30
N ALA A 11 9.25 4.43 -6.35
CA ALA A 11 9.53 5.33 -5.22
C ALA A 11 10.64 6.35 -5.51
N SER A 12 11.53 6.10 -6.48
CA SER A 12 12.70 6.95 -6.71
C SER A 12 13.17 6.98 -8.17
N LEU A 13 13.94 8.02 -8.52
CA LEU A 13 14.66 8.13 -9.80
C LEU A 13 15.72 7.02 -9.97
N ASP A 14 16.19 6.43 -8.87
CA ASP A 14 17.19 5.35 -8.81
C ASP A 14 16.58 3.95 -8.60
N ASP A 15 15.25 3.86 -8.50
CA ASP A 15 14.55 2.59 -8.50
C ASP A 15 14.67 2.10 -9.94
N GLN A 16 15.67 1.26 -10.24
CA GLN A 16 15.91 0.71 -11.58
C GLN A 16 14.71 -0.07 -12.13
N VAL A 17 13.62 -0.18 -11.38
CA VAL A 17 12.39 -0.83 -11.77
C VAL A 17 11.44 0.19 -12.40
N ARG A 18 11.54 0.28 -13.72
CA ARG A 18 10.67 1.09 -14.61
C ARG A 18 9.22 0.58 -14.72
N ALA A 19 8.68 -0.13 -13.75
CA ALA A 19 7.35 -0.73 -13.85
C ALA A 19 6.64 -0.80 -12.49
N PRO A 20 5.28 -0.76 -12.45
CA PRO A 20 4.56 -1.12 -11.25
C PRO A 20 4.96 -2.53 -10.81
N HIS A 21 5.50 -2.66 -9.60
CA HIS A 21 5.76 -3.99 -9.04
C HIS A 21 4.41 -4.64 -8.76
N VAL A 22 4.19 -5.84 -9.27
CA VAL A 22 2.98 -6.62 -9.01
C VAL A 22 3.35 -7.85 -8.21
N VAL A 23 2.76 -8.00 -7.02
CA VAL A 23 2.97 -9.17 -6.16
C VAL A 23 1.62 -9.71 -5.69
N ALA A 24 1.50 -11.04 -5.66
CA ALA A 24 0.34 -11.71 -5.09
C ALA A 24 0.50 -11.83 -3.56
N ALA A 25 -0.29 -11.07 -2.80
CA ALA A 25 -0.36 -11.18 -1.34
C ALA A 25 -1.33 -12.30 -0.94
N ARG A 26 -0.91 -13.16 0.00
CA ARG A 26 -1.78 -14.16 0.62
C ARG A 26 -2.22 -13.62 1.97
N LEU A 27 -3.49 -13.24 2.07
CA LEU A 27 -4.08 -12.68 3.28
C LEU A 27 -5.08 -13.66 3.91
N PRO A 28 -5.40 -13.52 5.20
CA PRO A 28 -6.54 -14.21 5.80
C PRO A 28 -7.84 -13.96 5.03
N GLN A 29 -8.81 -14.86 5.17
CA GLN A 29 -10.09 -14.71 4.45
C GLN A 29 -10.89 -13.50 4.94
N ALA A 30 -10.87 -13.25 6.25
CA ALA A 30 -11.35 -12.02 6.87
C ALA A 30 -10.16 -11.09 7.15
N ALA A 31 -9.46 -10.67 6.10
CA ALA A 31 -8.32 -9.77 6.27
C ALA A 31 -8.81 -8.38 6.72
N GLU A 32 -8.12 -7.85 7.72
CA GLU A 32 -8.22 -6.47 8.17
C GLU A 32 -7.01 -5.67 7.66
N LEU A 33 -7.07 -4.35 7.79
CA LEU A 33 -6.01 -3.46 7.32
C LEU A 33 -4.65 -3.77 7.96
N ASP A 34 -4.63 -4.15 9.24
CA ASP A 34 -3.41 -4.52 9.96
C ASP A 34 -2.73 -5.77 9.36
N HIS A 35 -3.51 -6.69 8.79
CA HIS A 35 -2.96 -7.85 8.09
C HIS A 35 -2.23 -7.44 6.80
N VAL A 36 -2.71 -6.39 6.13
CA VAL A 36 -2.01 -5.82 4.96
C VAL A 36 -0.70 -5.18 5.41
N GLY A 37 -0.72 -4.39 6.48
CA GLY A 37 0.50 -3.80 7.05
C GLY A 37 1.54 -4.85 7.44
N ALA A 38 1.11 -5.90 8.14
CA ALA A 38 1.97 -7.02 8.51
C ALA A 38 2.57 -7.74 7.29
N TRP A 39 1.76 -7.98 6.24
CA TRP A 39 2.25 -8.61 5.01
C TRP A 39 3.28 -7.73 4.29
N ILE A 40 3.05 -6.41 4.19
CA ILE A 40 3.98 -5.47 3.54
C ILE A 40 5.31 -5.44 4.28
N SER A 41 5.29 -5.38 5.62
CA SER A 41 6.50 -5.45 6.44
C SER A 41 7.24 -6.78 6.26
N ALA A 42 6.53 -7.91 6.38
CA ALA A 42 7.15 -9.24 6.31
C ALA A 42 7.73 -9.59 4.93
N SER A 43 7.12 -9.07 3.86
CA SER A 43 7.57 -9.31 2.48
C SER A 43 8.72 -8.37 2.06
N GLY A 44 9.05 -7.36 2.86
CA GLY A 44 9.99 -6.31 2.45
C GLY A 44 9.49 -5.55 1.22
N TYR A 45 8.18 -5.48 0.99
CA TYR A 45 7.61 -4.92 -0.23
C TYR A 45 7.88 -3.42 -0.39
N LEU A 46 8.23 -2.73 0.69
CA LEU A 46 8.71 -1.34 0.69
C LEU A 46 10.19 -1.24 1.11
N ALA A 47 10.96 -2.33 1.02
CA ALA A 47 12.40 -2.27 1.22
C ALA A 47 13.02 -1.31 0.19
N GLY A 48 13.80 -0.34 0.67
CA GLY A 48 14.36 0.74 -0.16
C GLY A 48 13.56 2.04 -0.15
N VAL A 49 12.30 2.03 0.33
CA VAL A 49 11.56 3.27 0.57
C VAL A 49 12.08 3.95 1.84
N PRO A 50 12.39 5.25 1.82
CA PRO A 50 12.82 5.96 3.03
C PRO A 50 11.75 5.94 4.11
N ALA A 51 12.16 5.69 5.35
CA ALA A 51 11.28 5.78 6.51
C ALA A 51 10.60 7.15 6.59
N GLY A 52 9.34 7.17 7.03
CA GLY A 52 8.53 8.39 7.10
C GLY A 52 7.93 8.83 5.77
N THR A 53 8.25 8.18 4.65
CA THR A 53 7.63 8.50 3.34
C THR A 53 6.19 7.96 3.30
N PRO A 54 5.16 8.82 3.23
CA PRO A 54 3.79 8.35 3.19
C PRO A 54 3.39 7.79 1.81
N TRP A 55 2.60 6.74 1.84
CA TRP A 55 1.99 6.10 0.68
C TRP A 55 0.48 6.02 0.86
N LEU A 56 -0.24 6.22 -0.23
CA LEU A 56 -1.67 6.02 -0.31
C LEU A 56 -1.95 4.58 -0.78
N LEU A 57 -2.58 3.79 0.09
CA LEU A 57 -3.16 2.50 -0.26
C LEU A 57 -4.56 2.72 -0.81
N ARG A 58 -4.76 2.41 -2.09
CA ARG A 58 -6.08 2.32 -2.71
C ARG A 58 -6.54 0.87 -2.70
N ILE A 59 -7.73 0.66 -2.18
CA ILE A 59 -8.30 -0.65 -1.95
C ILE A 59 -9.55 -0.76 -2.81
N SER A 60 -9.50 -1.64 -3.81
CA SER A 60 -10.66 -1.92 -4.66
C SER A 60 -11.46 -3.05 -4.03
N THR A 61 -12.52 -2.70 -3.32
CA THR A 61 -13.46 -3.65 -2.71
C THR A 61 -14.71 -3.78 -3.60
N ARG A 62 -15.54 -4.79 -3.36
CA ARG A 62 -16.87 -4.91 -4.00
C ARG A 62 -17.89 -3.89 -3.48
N VAL A 63 -17.67 -3.32 -2.30
CA VAL A 63 -18.61 -2.39 -1.64
C VAL A 63 -18.31 -0.92 -1.95
N GLY A 64 -17.15 -0.64 -2.53
CA GLY A 64 -16.73 0.71 -2.91
C GLY A 64 -15.22 0.91 -2.83
N PRO A 65 -14.70 2.05 -3.36
CA PRO A 65 -13.31 2.40 -3.18
C PRO A 65 -13.04 2.76 -1.72
N ALA A 66 -11.98 2.19 -1.16
CA ALA A 66 -11.49 2.55 0.16
C ALA A 66 -10.03 3.00 0.08
N ALA A 67 -9.60 3.81 1.04
CA ALA A 67 -8.22 4.26 1.10
C ALA A 67 -7.65 4.21 2.51
N ALA A 68 -6.36 3.89 2.59
CA ALA A 68 -5.57 3.96 3.80
C ALA A 68 -4.23 4.64 3.50
N ARG A 69 -3.57 5.17 4.51
CA ARG A 69 -2.19 5.66 4.44
C ARG A 69 -1.26 4.60 5.01
N LEU A 70 -0.13 4.36 4.35
CA LEU A 70 0.98 3.58 4.90
C LEU A 70 2.19 4.48 5.14
N VAL A 71 2.88 4.26 6.25
CA VAL A 71 4.13 4.95 6.58
C VAL A 71 5.16 3.91 7.01
N PRO A 72 6.19 3.63 6.18
CA PRO A 72 7.33 2.81 6.58
C PRO A 72 8.07 3.45 7.75
N GLN A 73 8.46 2.63 8.71
CA GLN A 73 9.19 3.02 9.91
C GLN A 73 10.66 2.59 9.77
N ALA A 74 11.54 3.26 10.52
CA ALA A 74 12.99 2.97 10.47
C ALA A 74 13.34 1.56 10.97
N ASP A 75 12.47 0.92 11.74
CA ASP A 75 12.61 -0.44 12.25
C ASP A 75 12.04 -1.52 11.30
N GLY A 76 11.62 -1.13 10.08
CA GLY A 76 11.05 -2.02 9.08
C GLY A 76 9.56 -2.32 9.27
N ARG A 77 8.93 -1.79 10.33
CA ARG A 77 7.47 -1.85 10.47
C ARG A 77 6.80 -0.87 9.50
N VAL A 78 5.52 -1.10 9.24
CA VAL A 78 4.69 -0.20 8.46
C VAL A 78 3.46 0.14 9.30
N THR A 79 3.27 1.44 9.55
CA THR A 79 2.04 1.95 10.16
C THR A 79 0.99 2.08 9.07
N VAL A 80 -0.23 1.61 9.32
CA VAL A 80 -1.34 1.71 8.37
C VAL A 80 -2.53 2.38 9.05
N THR A 81 -3.15 3.35 8.37
CA THR A 81 -4.26 4.14 8.93
C THR A 81 -5.35 4.34 7.88
N TRP A 82 -6.60 4.05 8.21
CA TRP A 82 -7.74 4.35 7.33
C TRP A 82 -7.85 5.85 7.03
N LEU A 83 -8.09 6.20 5.77
CA LEU A 83 -8.38 7.56 5.32
C LEU A 83 -9.86 7.75 4.96
N THR A 84 -10.55 6.66 4.65
CA THR A 84 -12.00 6.61 4.42
C THR A 84 -12.67 5.81 5.52
N ASP A 85 -14.00 5.84 5.56
CA ASP A 85 -14.80 5.02 6.49
C ASP A 85 -14.33 3.54 6.40
N PRO A 86 -13.92 2.91 7.52
CA PRO A 86 -13.37 1.57 7.51
C PRO A 86 -14.41 0.56 7.04
N HIS A 87 -14.23 0.05 5.82
CA HIS A 87 -14.96 -1.13 5.37
C HIS A 87 -14.39 -2.36 6.10
N PHE A 88 -15.07 -2.79 7.16
CA PHE A 88 -14.82 -4.08 7.81
C PHE A 88 -15.52 -5.21 7.05
N PRO A 89 -14.92 -6.40 6.89
CA PRO A 89 -13.53 -6.74 6.55
C PRO A 89 -13.19 -6.45 5.06
N LEU A 90 -11.94 -6.66 4.62
CA LEU A 90 -11.48 -6.57 3.22
C LEU A 90 -12.07 -7.67 2.30
N ASP A 91 -13.30 -8.11 2.59
CA ASP A 91 -13.95 -9.18 1.87
C ASP A 91 -14.26 -8.73 0.43
N GLY A 92 -13.95 -9.62 -0.51
CA GLY A 92 -14.05 -9.32 -1.95
C GLY A 92 -13.03 -8.30 -2.48
N VAL A 93 -11.96 -7.96 -1.75
CA VAL A 93 -10.85 -7.17 -2.33
C VAL A 93 -10.15 -7.97 -3.42
N GLY A 94 -10.13 -7.40 -4.62
CA GLY A 94 -9.44 -7.99 -5.77
C GLY A 94 -8.02 -7.46 -5.95
N CYS A 95 -7.80 -6.18 -5.63
CA CYS A 95 -6.50 -5.55 -5.76
C CYS A 95 -6.27 -4.41 -4.76
N LEU A 96 -4.99 -4.21 -4.45
CA LEU A 96 -4.41 -3.14 -3.67
C LEU A 96 -3.42 -2.37 -4.56
N HIS A 97 -3.46 -1.06 -4.48
CA HIS A 97 -2.54 -0.19 -5.21
C HIS A 97 -1.91 0.81 -4.25
N LEU A 98 -0.58 0.86 -4.21
CA LEU A 98 0.18 1.80 -3.41
C LEU A 98 0.69 2.93 -4.30
N GLU A 99 0.18 4.13 -4.07
CA GLU A 99 0.64 5.35 -4.74
C GLU A 99 1.51 6.13 -3.75
N ARG A 100 2.62 6.71 -4.21
CA ARG A 100 3.38 7.62 -3.35
C ARG A 100 2.52 8.87 -3.12
N GLU A 101 2.36 9.28 -1.87
CA GLU A 101 1.64 10.52 -1.58
C GLU A 101 2.50 11.71 -2.05
N ARG A 102 2.12 12.30 -3.18
CA ARG A 102 2.80 13.47 -3.72
C ARG A 102 2.38 14.68 -2.90
N SER A 103 3.35 15.33 -2.26
CA SER A 103 3.11 16.63 -1.65
C SER A 103 2.85 17.64 -2.78
N GLY A 104 1.84 18.49 -2.66
CA GLY A 104 1.43 19.43 -3.73
C GLY A 104 2.53 20.38 -4.25
N ALA A 105 3.71 20.39 -3.63
CA ALA A 105 4.91 21.09 -4.11
C ALA A 105 5.56 20.43 -5.34
N ASP A 106 5.31 19.15 -5.62
CA ASP A 106 5.83 18.44 -6.81
C ASP A 106 5.05 18.77 -8.11
N VAL A 107 4.01 19.61 -8.06
CA VAL A 107 3.12 19.92 -9.19
C VAL A 107 3.40 21.29 -9.82
N LEU A 108 4.33 22.08 -9.26
CA LEU A 108 4.71 23.43 -9.71
C LEU A 108 6.15 23.51 -10.22
N GLY A 109 6.62 22.45 -10.88
CA GLY A 109 7.95 22.38 -11.48
C GLY A 109 7.88 21.92 -12.94
N ASP A 110 7.17 22.66 -13.78
CA ASP A 110 7.40 22.72 -15.23
C ASP A 110 7.25 24.19 -15.69
#